data_AF-A0A356P9B9-F1
#
_entry.id   AF-A0A356P9B9-F1
#
_cell.length_a   1.000
_cell.length_b   1.000
_cell.length_c   1.000
_cell.angle_alpha   90.00
_cell.angle_beta   90.00
_cell.angle_gamma   90.00
#
_symmetry.space_group_name_H-M   'P 1'
#
loop_
_entity.id
_entity.type
_entity.pdbx_description
1 polymer ?
#
loop_
_entity_poly.entity_id
_entity_poly.type
_entity_poly.pdbx_seq_one_letter_code
_entity_poly.pdbx_strand_id
1 'polypeptide(L)'
;GLGAPHQEYWITKHPGLASVSIGVGGSFDALAGLVVRAPKRVQELHVEWLYRLWKEPWRWKRQTVLPRFVLKIFWQSFRSRR
;
A
#
# COMPACT_ATOMS: atom_id res chain seq x y z
N GLY A 1 -11.83 11.30 -1.38
CA GLY A 1 -10.61 11.73 -2.11
C GLY A 1 -10.45 10.93 -3.40
N LEU A 2 -9.54 11.35 -4.29
CA LEU A 2 -9.30 10.67 -5.59
C LEU A 2 -8.85 9.20 -5.44
N GLY A 3 -8.20 8.87 -4.33
CA GLY A 3 -7.69 7.53 -4.04
C GLY A 3 -6.49 7.15 -4.91
N ALA A 4 -5.78 6.10 -4.52
CA ALA A 4 -4.65 5.58 -5.29
C ALA A 4 -5.14 4.70 -6.47
N PRO A 5 -4.61 4.86 -7.69
CA PRO A 5 -3.47 5.70 -8.10
C PRO A 5 -3.85 7.10 -8.65
N HIS A 6 -5.13 7.47 -8.65
CA HIS A 6 -5.61 8.70 -9.30
C HIS A 6 -5.08 9.97 -8.63
N GLN A 7 -4.85 9.91 -7.32
CA GLN A 7 -4.24 11.00 -6.57
C GLN A 7 -2.82 11.28 -7.05
N GLU A 8 -2.03 10.24 -7.27
CA GLU A 8 -0.65 10.34 -7.77
C GLU A 8 -0.65 10.90 -9.20
N TYR A 9 -1.54 10.43 -10.07
CA TYR A 9 -1.67 10.99 -11.42
C TYR A 9 -2.08 12.46 -11.42
N TRP A 10 -2.96 12.86 -10.50
CA TRP A 10 -3.34 14.26 -10.36
C TRP A 10 -2.16 15.13 -9.93
N ILE A 11 -1.40 14.68 -8.93
CA ILE A 11 -0.18 15.38 -8.46
C ILE A 11 0.83 15.53 -9.61
N THR A 12 1.08 14.45 -10.36
CA THR A 12 2.00 14.48 -11.51
C THR A 12 1.54 15.42 -12.63
N LYS A 13 0.22 15.54 -12.84
CA LYS A 13 -0.35 16.45 -13.86
C LYS A 13 -0.33 17.93 -13.47
N HIS A 14 -0.12 18.25 -12.19
CA HIS A 14 -0.14 19.63 -11.70
C HIS A 14 1.18 19.98 -10.98
N PRO A 15 2.32 19.96 -11.69
CA PRO A 15 3.58 20.39 -11.11
C PRO A 15 3.50 21.88 -10.71
N GLY A 16 4.17 22.24 -9.61
CA GLY A 16 4.31 23.64 -9.19
C GLY A 16 3.18 24.21 -8.32
N LEU A 17 2.13 23.45 -8.00
CA LEU A 17 1.09 23.89 -7.06
C LEU A 17 1.61 24.05 -5.62
N ALA A 18 2.64 23.29 -5.25
CA ALA A 18 3.28 23.34 -3.95
C ALA A 18 4.74 22.89 -4.08
N SER A 19 5.59 23.29 -3.14
CA SER A 19 6.96 22.78 -3.03
C SER A 19 6.99 21.26 -2.78
N VAL A 20 5.96 20.74 -2.09
CA VAL A 20 5.80 19.31 -1.79
C VAL A 20 4.32 18.93 -1.88
N SER A 21 4.03 17.87 -2.63
CA SER A 21 2.69 17.29 -2.77
C SER A 21 2.72 15.82 -2.34
N ILE A 22 1.95 15.45 -1.31
CA ILE A 22 1.91 14.09 -0.76
C ILE A 22 0.50 13.52 -0.82
N GLY A 23 0.40 12.29 -1.30
CA GLY A 23 -0.84 11.52 -1.27
C GLY A 23 -1.15 11.00 0.14
N VAL A 24 -2.13 11.58 0.84
CA VAL A 24 -2.52 11.11 2.20
C VAL A 24 -3.59 10.02 2.23
N GLY A 25 -4.34 9.85 1.13
CA GLY A 25 -5.31 8.78 0.88
C GLY A 25 -5.94 8.13 2.13
N GLY A 26 -5.86 6.80 2.21
CA GLY A 26 -6.46 5.99 3.28
C GLY A 26 -5.80 6.11 4.65
N SER A 27 -4.67 6.83 4.77
CA SER A 27 -4.09 7.16 6.08
C SER A 27 -4.96 8.17 6.81
N PHE A 28 -5.58 9.10 6.08
CA PHE A 28 -6.50 10.09 6.67
C PHE A 28 -7.78 9.43 7.18
N ASP A 29 -8.33 8.46 6.45
CA ASP A 29 -9.53 7.70 6.89
C ASP A 29 -9.27 6.93 8.19
N ALA A 30 -8.04 6.44 8.39
CA ALA A 30 -7.64 5.80 9.64
C ALA A 30 -7.49 6.81 10.79
N LEU A 31 -6.93 7.99 10.53
CA LEU A 31 -6.80 9.07 11.53
C LEU A 31 -8.15 9.67 11.93
N ALA A 32 -9.08 9.79 10.97
CA ALA A 32 -10.43 10.28 11.18
C ALA A 32 -11.36 9.24 11.85
N GLY A 33 -10.87 8.02 12.14
CA GLY A 33 -11.65 6.96 12.77
C GLY A 33 -12.69 6.29 11.85
N LEU A 34 -12.66 6.60 10.55
CA LEU A 34 -13.59 6.04 9.55
C LEU A 34 -13.26 4.57 9.22
N VAL A 35 -11.99 4.18 9.37
CA VAL A 35 -11.54 2.80 9.15
C VAL A 35 -10.99 2.23 10.45
N VAL A 36 -11.60 1.13 10.90
CA VAL A 36 -11.12 0.37 12.06
C VAL A 36 -9.83 -0.36 11.70
N ARG A 37 -8.72 0.04 12.33
CA ARG A 37 -7.43 -0.63 12.17
C ARG A 37 -7.46 -2.06 12.72
N ALA A 38 -6.53 -2.90 12.26
CA ALA A 38 -6.36 -4.23 12.81
C ALA A 38 -6.02 -4.17 14.32
N PRO A 39 -6.30 -5.22 15.12
CA PRO A 39 -5.86 -5.28 16.51
C PRO A 39 -4.34 -5.07 16.64
N LYS A 40 -3.87 -4.46 17.76
CA LYS A 40 -2.44 -4.12 17.96
C LYS A 40 -1.49 -5.30 17.69
N ARG A 41 -1.82 -6.50 18.17
CA ARG A 41 -1.04 -7.73 17.92
C ARG A 41 -0.81 -8.02 16.43
N VAL A 42 -1.82 -7.76 15.59
CA VAL A 42 -1.76 -7.96 14.13
C VAL A 42 -0.89 -6.88 13.46
N GLN A 43 -0.94 -5.65 13.99
CA GLN A 43 -0.06 -4.56 13.54
C GLN A 43 1.40 -4.84 13.90
N GLU A 44 1.68 -5.30 15.12
CA GLU A 44 3.01 -5.66 15.62
C GLU A 44 3.63 -6.82 14.83
N LEU A 45 2.80 -7.77 14.36
CA LEU A 45 3.23 -8.84 13.47
C LEU A 45 3.44 -8.38 12.01
N HIS A 46 3.21 -7.10 11.68
CA HIS A 46 3.32 -6.53 10.33
C HIS A 46 2.45 -7.22 9.26
N VAL A 47 1.39 -7.92 9.69
CA VAL A 47 0.44 -8.64 8.81
C VAL A 47 -0.91 -7.94 8.68
N GLU A 48 -0.97 -6.64 8.96
CA GLU A 48 -2.19 -5.84 8.80
C GLU A 48 -2.74 -5.91 7.36
N TRP A 49 -1.87 -6.01 6.36
CA TRP A 49 -2.28 -6.17 4.96
C TRP A 49 -3.10 -7.45 4.72
N LEU A 50 -2.77 -8.53 5.42
CA LEU A 50 -3.47 -9.82 5.33
C LEU A 50 -4.83 -9.73 6.02
N TYR A 51 -4.89 -9.07 7.19
CA TYR A 51 -6.16 -8.78 7.87
C TYR A 51 -7.10 -7.94 6.99
N ARG A 52 -6.56 -6.91 6.32
CA ARG A 52 -7.34 -6.10 5.36
C ARG A 52 -7.80 -6.91 4.15
N LEU A 53 -6.97 -7.83 3.65
CA LEU A 53 -7.36 -8.72 2.55
C LEU A 53 -8.49 -9.67 2.98
N TRP A 54 -8.43 -10.19 4.21
CA TRP A 54 -9.49 -11.05 4.75
C TRP A 54 -10.82 -10.30 4.89
N LYS A 55 -10.81 -9.04 5.34
CA LYS A 55 -12.01 -8.18 5.39
C LYS A 55 -12.53 -7.77 4.01
N GLU A 56 -11.64 -7.55 3.06
CA GLU A 56 -11.97 -7.08 1.71
C GLU A 56 -11.43 -8.04 0.64
N PRO A 57 -12.03 -9.24 0.51
CA PRO A 57 -11.48 -10.30 -0.32
C PRO A 57 -11.35 -9.91 -1.79
N TRP A 58 -12.21 -9.01 -2.30
CA TRP A 58 -12.13 -8.50 -3.68
C TRP A 58 -10.81 -7.76 -3.99
N ARG A 59 -10.06 -7.31 -2.97
CA ARG A 59 -8.74 -6.69 -3.14
C ARG A 59 -7.62 -7.68 -3.46
N TRP A 60 -7.88 -8.98 -3.50
CA TRP A 60 -6.88 -10.02 -3.76
C TRP A 60 -6.04 -9.76 -5.02
N LYS A 61 -6.65 -9.23 -6.08
CA LYS A 61 -5.97 -8.88 -7.34
C LYS A 61 -4.78 -7.94 -7.11
N ARG A 62 -4.95 -6.94 -6.25
CA ARG A 62 -3.88 -5.98 -5.88
C ARG A 62 -2.75 -6.67 -5.12
N GLN A 63 -3.07 -7.65 -4.27
CA GLN A 63 -2.08 -8.34 -3.44
C GLN A 63 -1.22 -9.35 -4.20
N THR A 64 -1.58 -9.72 -5.44
CA THR A 64 -0.76 -10.60 -6.30
C THR A 64 0.62 -10.01 -6.64
N VAL A 65 0.84 -8.71 -6.44
CA VAL A 65 2.15 -8.07 -6.61
C VAL A 65 3.15 -8.52 -5.55
N LEU A 66 2.71 -8.84 -4.34
CA LEU A 66 3.56 -9.24 -3.21
C LEU A 66 4.32 -10.55 -3.48
N PRO A 67 3.69 -11.68 -3.85
CA PRO A 67 4.43 -12.91 -4.14
C PRO A 67 5.33 -12.76 -5.36
N ARG A 68 4.92 -11.99 -6.38
CA ARG A 68 5.76 -11.67 -7.54
C ARG A 68 7.02 -10.91 -7.13
N PHE A 69 6.89 -9.94 -6.22
CA PHE A 69 8.02 -9.19 -5.69
C PHE A 69 8.98 -10.09 -4.92
N VAL A 70 8.44 -10.90 -4.01
CA VAL A 70 9.24 -11.87 -3.22
C VAL A 70 10.03 -12.80 -4.12
N LEU A 71 9.39 -13.38 -5.15
CA LEU A 71 10.07 -14.20 -6.14
C LEU A 71 11.18 -13.42 -6.85
N LYS A 72 10.91 -12.21 -7.35
CA LYS A 72 11.94 -11.38 -8.02
C LYS A 72 13.15 -11.14 -7.12
N ILE A 73 12.95 -10.82 -5.85
CA ILE A 73 14.05 -10.60 -4.89
C ILE A 73 14.83 -11.89 -4.63
N PHE A 74 14.16 -13.02 -4.46
CA PHE A 74 14.84 -14.31 -4.33
C PHE A 74 15.70 -14.61 -5.56
N TRP A 75 15.13 -14.50 -6.76
CA TRP A 75 15.85 -14.72 -8.01
C TRP A 75 17.06 -13.79 -8.18
N GLN A 76 16.90 -12.50 -7.82
CA GLN A 76 18.00 -11.55 -7.82
C GLN A 76 19.10 -11.92 -6.81
N SER A 77 18.71 -12.33 -5.59
CA SER A 77 19.65 -12.76 -4.56
C SER A 77 20.43 -14.02 -4.97
N PHE A 78 19.80 -14.96 -5.69
CA PHE A 78 20.48 -16.13 -6.23
C PHE A 78 21.45 -15.76 -7.35
N ARG A 79 21.12 -14.76 -8.17
CA ARG A 79 21.93 -14.32 -9.31
C ARG A 79 23.10 -13.42 -8.90
N SER A 80 23.01 -12.72 -7.77
CA SER A 80 24.07 -11.85 -7.22
C SER A 80 25.12 -12.59 -6.38
N ARG A 81 24.92 -13.90 -6.11
CA ARG A 81 25.86 -14.77 -5.38
C ARG A 81 26.68 -15.69 -6.30
N ARG A 82 26.57 -15.53 -7.63
CA ARG A 82 27.50 -16.05 -8.65
C ARG A 82 28.18 -14.88 -9.32
#